data_AF-A0A7S1MFT3-F1
#
_entry.id   AF-A0A7S1MFT3-F1
#
_cell.length_a   1.000
_cell.length_b   1.000
_cell.length_c   1.000
_cell.angle_alpha   90.00
_cell.angle_beta   90.00
_cell.angle_gamma   90.00
#
_symmetry.space_group_name_H-M   'P 1'
#
loop_
_entity.id
_entity.type
_entity.pdbx_description
1 polymer ?
#
loop_
_entity_poly.entity_id
_entity_poly.type
_entity_poly.pdbx_seq_one_letter_code
_entity_poly.pdbx_strand_id
1 'polypeptide(L)'
;VKKAVEAESDNWEFALTLPDRGFDIDKTTVKGSQFQMPFLEFSGACEGCGETPYVKLMTQLFGERLVIANATGCSSIWGASNPSFPYTVNSKGEGPAWANSLFEDNAEFGFGMRRAFQQRRDYLPL
;
A
#
# COMPACT_ATOMS: atom_id res chain seq x y z
N VAL A 1 -17.28 -18.16 6.88
CA VAL A 1 -15.82 -18.06 6.70
C VAL A 1 -15.16 -19.43 6.55
N LYS A 2 -15.13 -20.32 7.55
CA LYS A 2 -14.46 -21.65 7.45
C LYS A 2 -14.79 -22.46 6.19
N LYS A 3 -16.07 -22.61 5.87
CA LYS A 3 -16.52 -23.32 4.65
C LYS A 3 -16.03 -22.71 3.34
N ALA A 4 -15.89 -21.38 3.29
CA ALA A 4 -15.37 -20.68 2.11
C ALA A 4 -13.84 -20.85 2.01
N VAL A 5 -13.13 -20.82 3.14
CA VAL A 5 -11.69 -21.10 3.18
C VAL A 5 -11.42 -22.52 2.68
N GLU A 6 -12.11 -23.52 3.23
CA GLU A 6 -11.94 -24.92 2.81
C GLU A 6 -12.21 -25.15 1.30
N ALA A 7 -13.17 -24.43 0.73
CA ALA A 7 -13.52 -24.57 -0.69
C ALA A 7 -12.59 -23.78 -1.63
N GLU A 8 -12.09 -22.63 -1.20
CA GLU A 8 -11.38 -21.67 -2.07
C GLU A 8 -9.88 -21.57 -1.81
N SER A 9 -9.34 -22.21 -0.76
CA SER A 9 -7.91 -22.16 -0.44
C SER A 9 -7.04 -22.60 -1.61
N ASP A 10 -7.33 -23.75 -2.24
CA ASP A 10 -6.52 -24.26 -3.36
C ASP A 10 -6.62 -23.34 -4.60
N ASN A 11 -7.80 -22.76 -4.84
CA ASN A 11 -8.01 -21.79 -5.91
C ASN A 11 -7.22 -20.51 -5.68
N TRP A 12 -7.20 -20.01 -4.43
CA TRP A 12 -6.46 -18.83 -4.03
C TRP A 12 -4.95 -19.04 -4.19
N GLU A 13 -4.42 -20.15 -3.66
CA GLU A 13 -3.00 -20.48 -3.77
C GLU A 13 -2.56 -20.59 -5.24
N PHE A 14 -3.37 -21.25 -6.08
CA PHE A 14 -3.08 -21.30 -7.52
C PHE A 14 -3.12 -19.91 -8.17
N ALA A 15 -4.13 -19.09 -7.87
CA ALA A 15 -4.27 -17.75 -8.44
C ALA A 15 -3.06 -16.85 -8.13
N LEU A 16 -2.46 -16.98 -6.94
CA LEU A 16 -1.25 -16.24 -6.56
C LEU A 16 -0.01 -16.64 -7.37
N THR A 17 0.01 -17.82 -8.02
CA THR A 17 1.13 -18.24 -8.89
C THR A 17 1.06 -17.65 -10.30
N LEU A 18 -0.07 -17.04 -10.68
CA LEU A 18 -0.26 -16.49 -12.01
C LEU A 18 0.62 -15.25 -12.23
N PRO A 19 1.11 -15.01 -13.46
CA PRO A 19 1.92 -13.85 -13.75
C PRO A 19 1.11 -12.56 -13.65
N ASP A 20 1.74 -11.50 -13.12
CA ASP A 20 1.18 -10.16 -13.18
C ASP A 20 1.07 -9.68 -14.63
N ARG A 21 -0.09 -9.14 -15.00
CA ARG A 21 -0.43 -8.62 -16.33
C ARG A 21 -0.82 -7.14 -16.30
N GLY A 22 -0.69 -6.48 -15.15
CA GLY A 22 -1.09 -5.09 -14.96
C GLY A 22 -0.37 -4.11 -15.88
N PHE A 23 0.86 -4.42 -16.31
CA PHE A 23 1.69 -3.53 -17.13
C PHE A 23 1.12 -3.26 -18.54
N ASP A 24 0.26 -4.14 -19.08
CA ASP A 24 -0.35 -4.02 -20.40
C ASP A 24 -1.66 -3.21 -20.38
N ILE A 25 -2.11 -2.75 -19.21
CA ILE A 25 -3.45 -2.19 -19.02
C ILE A 25 -3.35 -0.78 -18.46
N ASP A 26 -4.11 0.15 -19.04
CA ASP A 26 -4.19 1.53 -18.57
C ASP A 26 -4.76 1.62 -17.14
N LYS A 27 -3.85 1.87 -16.19
CA LYS A 27 -4.15 2.00 -14.77
C LYS A 27 -5.03 3.20 -14.39
N THR A 28 -5.25 4.16 -15.30
CA THR A 28 -6.08 5.34 -15.02
C THR A 28 -7.58 5.06 -15.11
N THR A 29 -7.97 3.88 -15.59
CA THR A 29 -9.37 3.43 -15.60
C THR A 29 -9.71 2.65 -14.32
N VAL A 30 -11.00 2.65 -13.94
CA VAL A 30 -11.49 1.85 -12.81
C VAL A 30 -11.10 0.38 -12.97
N LYS A 31 -11.32 -0.20 -14.15
CA LYS A 31 -10.95 -1.59 -14.47
C LYS A 31 -9.44 -1.80 -14.42
N GLY A 32 -8.66 -0.94 -15.08
CA GLY A 32 -7.22 -1.11 -15.19
C GLY A 32 -6.47 -0.95 -13.88
N SER A 33 -6.94 -0.06 -12.99
CA SER A 33 -6.38 0.09 -11.65
C SER A 33 -6.46 -1.20 -10.84
N GLN A 34 -7.46 -2.05 -11.08
CA GLN A 34 -7.62 -3.33 -10.36
C GLN A 34 -6.77 -4.47 -10.93
N PHE A 35 -6.20 -4.30 -12.13
CA PHE A 35 -5.15 -5.18 -12.64
C PHE A 35 -3.76 -4.84 -12.08
N GLN A 36 -3.61 -3.71 -11.39
CA GLN A 36 -2.36 -3.38 -10.71
C GLN A 36 -2.31 -4.09 -9.35
N MET A 37 -1.11 -4.52 -8.95
CA MET A 37 -0.86 -5.08 -7.63
C MET A 37 -1.28 -4.09 -6.51
N PRO A 38 -2.12 -4.50 -5.55
CA PRO A 38 -2.37 -3.70 -4.36
C PRO A 38 -1.19 -3.83 -3.38
N PHE A 39 -0.58 -2.71 -2.97
CA PHE A 39 0.45 -2.71 -1.92
C PHE A 39 -0.12 -2.47 -0.52
N LEU A 40 -1.44 -2.60 -0.36
CA LEU A 40 -2.13 -2.59 0.93
C LEU A 40 -3.14 -3.73 0.91
N GLU A 41 -2.91 -4.75 1.73
CA GLU A 41 -3.72 -5.95 1.80
C GLU A 41 -3.86 -6.46 3.24
N PHE A 42 -5.00 -7.10 3.55
CA PHE A 42 -5.25 -7.78 4.82
C PHE A 42 -5.00 -6.94 6.09
N SER A 43 -5.42 -5.67 6.11
CA SER A 43 -5.31 -4.83 7.30
C SER A 43 -6.29 -5.22 8.40
N GLY A 44 -6.00 -4.80 9.63
CA GLY A 44 -6.88 -5.00 10.79
C GLY A 44 -8.06 -4.02 10.87
N ALA A 45 -8.46 -3.41 9.75
CA ALA A 45 -9.60 -2.50 9.72
C ALA A 45 -10.93 -3.25 9.90
N CYS A 46 -12.00 -2.53 10.24
CA CYS A 46 -13.33 -3.10 10.33
C CYS A 46 -13.81 -3.69 8.98
N GLU A 47 -14.71 -4.67 9.04
CA GLU A 47 -15.40 -5.16 7.85
C GLU A 47 -16.14 -4.00 7.15
N GLY A 48 -15.90 -3.82 5.86
CA GLY A 48 -16.50 -2.71 5.10
C GLY A 48 -15.96 -1.33 5.47
N CYS A 49 -14.77 -1.23 6.07
CA CYS A 49 -14.14 0.05 6.37
C CYS A 49 -14.10 0.97 5.13
N GLY A 50 -14.55 2.21 5.30
CA GLY A 50 -14.58 3.20 4.22
C GLY A 50 -13.22 3.82 3.88
N GLU A 51 -12.17 3.60 4.69
CA GLU A 51 -10.85 4.23 4.48
C GLU A 51 -9.95 3.41 3.55
N THR A 52 -9.86 2.10 3.78
CA THR A 52 -8.85 1.22 3.13
C THR A 52 -9.00 1.11 1.61
N PRO A 53 -10.20 1.18 0.99
CA PRO A 53 -10.30 1.16 -0.48
C PRO A 53 -9.61 2.34 -1.15
N TYR A 54 -9.64 3.54 -0.52
CA TYR A 54 -8.96 4.72 -1.05
C TYR A 54 -7.44 4.57 -1.00
N VAL A 55 -6.91 4.11 0.13
CA VAL A 55 -5.46 3.91 0.29
C VAL A 55 -4.98 2.77 -0.62
N LYS A 56 -5.74 1.68 -0.75
CA LYS A 56 -5.45 0.59 -1.69
C LYS A 56 -5.36 1.09 -3.14
N LEU A 57 -6.30 1.93 -3.58
CA LEU A 57 -6.25 2.49 -4.92
C LEU A 57 -5.02 3.40 -5.11
N MET A 58 -4.69 4.22 -4.12
CA MET A 58 -3.49 5.06 -4.15
C MET A 58 -2.21 4.21 -4.29
N THR A 59 -2.12 3.09 -3.56
CA THR A 59 -0.97 2.20 -3.68
C THR A 59 -0.92 1.45 -5.01
N GLN A 60 -2.05 1.09 -5.61
CA GLN A 60 -2.09 0.52 -6.96
C GLN A 60 -1.57 1.49 -8.03
N LEU A 61 -1.73 2.79 -7.84
CA LEU A 61 -1.29 3.80 -8.80
C LEU A 61 0.18 4.20 -8.63
N PHE A 62 0.68 4.24 -7.40
CA PHE A 62 1.97 4.85 -7.05
C PHE A 62 2.85 4.03 -6.09
N GLY A 63 2.42 2.84 -5.67
CA GLY A 63 2.98 2.09 -4.53
C GLY A 63 4.47 1.81 -4.60
N GLU A 64 5.00 1.51 -5.80
CA GLU A 64 6.42 1.23 -6.04
C GLU A 64 7.37 2.36 -5.60
N ARG A 65 6.86 3.60 -5.54
CA ARG A 65 7.64 4.81 -5.22
C ARG A 65 6.93 5.73 -4.24
N LEU A 66 5.99 5.18 -3.46
CA LEU A 66 5.18 5.93 -2.51
C LEU A 66 5.90 6.01 -1.16
N VAL A 67 5.85 7.19 -0.54
CA VAL A 67 6.30 7.42 0.84
C VAL A 67 5.13 8.02 1.60
N ILE A 68 4.76 7.41 2.73
CA ILE A 68 3.58 7.74 3.51
C ILE A 68 4.01 8.29 4.88
N ALA A 69 3.69 9.56 5.12
CA ALA A 69 3.60 10.13 6.45
C ALA A 69 2.13 9.98 6.92
N ASN A 70 1.90 9.12 7.90
CA ASN A 70 0.57 8.80 8.40
C ASN A 70 0.33 9.44 9.77
N ALA A 71 -0.73 10.23 9.90
CA ALA A 71 -1.13 10.78 11.20
C ALA A 71 -1.62 9.66 12.13
N THR A 72 -1.55 9.87 13.43
CA THR A 72 -2.15 8.94 14.39
C THR A 72 -3.67 8.92 14.25
N GLY A 73 -4.28 7.75 14.18
CA GLY A 73 -5.72 7.58 13.99
C GLY A 73 -6.06 6.17 13.53
N CYS A 74 -7.29 5.95 13.03
CA CYS A 74 -7.67 4.63 12.50
C CYS A 74 -6.67 4.13 11.46
N SER A 75 -6.20 5.02 10.58
CA SER A 75 -5.21 4.70 9.54
C SER A 75 -3.84 4.27 10.06
N SER A 76 -3.38 4.77 11.21
CA SER A 76 -2.16 4.25 11.84
C SER A 76 -2.41 2.94 12.57
N ILE A 77 -3.61 2.73 13.13
CA ILE A 77 -3.96 1.50 13.83
C ILE A 77 -4.08 0.33 12.84
N TRP A 78 -4.93 0.43 11.81
CA TRP A 78 -5.00 -0.65 10.82
C TRP A 78 -3.74 -0.74 9.96
N GLY A 79 -2.96 0.35 9.86
CA GLY A 79 -1.78 0.44 9.00
C GLY A 79 -0.46 -0.03 9.59
N ALA A 80 -0.31 -0.04 10.93
CA ALA A 80 0.96 -0.44 11.57
C ALA A 80 0.82 -0.89 13.04
N SER A 81 -0.25 -1.60 13.39
CA SER A 81 -0.36 -2.22 14.72
C SER A 81 0.48 -3.49 14.79
N ASN A 82 1.64 -3.40 15.45
CA ASN A 82 2.55 -4.53 15.64
C ASN A 82 1.81 -5.77 16.19
N PRO A 83 2.03 -6.98 15.65
CA PRO A 83 3.07 -7.34 14.66
C PRO A 83 2.60 -7.37 13.19
N SER A 84 1.38 -6.91 12.88
CA SER A 84 0.79 -7.06 11.54
C SER A 84 0.97 -5.79 10.70
N PHE A 85 1.63 -5.92 9.55
CA PHE A 85 1.87 -4.81 8.63
C PHE A 85 1.20 -5.11 7.29
N PRO A 86 0.12 -4.39 6.91
CA PRO A 86 -0.63 -4.65 5.68
C PRO A 86 0.00 -4.04 4.42
N TYR A 87 1.00 -3.17 4.57
CA TYR A 87 1.76 -2.65 3.45
C TYR A 87 2.77 -3.69 2.99
N THR A 88 2.74 -4.03 1.71
CA THR A 88 3.56 -5.10 1.11
C THR A 88 4.46 -4.55 0.01
N VAL A 89 5.26 -5.41 -0.60
CA VAL A 89 6.20 -5.10 -1.68
C VAL A 89 5.89 -5.91 -2.93
N ASN A 90 6.26 -5.39 -4.11
CA ASN A 90 6.22 -6.15 -5.36
C ASN A 90 7.33 -7.21 -5.41
N SER A 91 7.38 -7.97 -6.50
CA SER A 91 8.41 -9.00 -6.73
C SER A 91 9.85 -8.46 -6.80
N LYS A 92 10.04 -7.13 -6.96
CA LYS A 92 11.35 -6.46 -6.90
C LYS A 92 11.72 -5.99 -5.49
N GLY A 93 10.84 -6.17 -4.51
CA GLY A 93 11.02 -5.66 -3.15
C GLY A 93 10.72 -4.17 -2.99
N GLU A 94 10.08 -3.54 -3.97
CA GLU A 94 9.68 -2.14 -3.92
C GLU A 94 8.26 -2.02 -3.35
N GLY A 95 8.00 -1.00 -2.54
CA GLY A 95 6.67 -0.77 -1.97
C GLY A 95 6.62 0.50 -1.13
N PRO A 96 5.44 0.83 -0.56
CA PRO A 96 5.27 2.04 0.22
C PRO A 96 6.19 2.08 1.45
N ALA A 97 7.05 3.10 1.55
CA ALA A 97 7.75 3.39 2.79
C ALA A 97 6.80 4.11 3.74
N TRP A 98 6.47 3.50 4.88
CA TRP A 98 5.45 4.01 5.80
C TRP A 98 6.05 4.44 7.14
N ALA A 99 5.61 5.58 7.66
CA ALA A 99 5.92 6.01 9.01
C ALA A 99 4.77 6.82 9.63
N ASN A 100 4.62 6.68 10.95
CA ASN A 100 3.75 7.50 11.79
C ASN A 100 4.62 8.21 12.83
N SER A 101 4.54 9.53 12.87
CA SER A 101 5.19 10.35 13.89
C SER A 101 4.25 10.52 15.07
N LEU A 102 3.52 11.63 15.14
CA LEU A 102 2.52 11.91 16.16
C LEU A 102 1.17 12.22 15.50
N PHE A 103 0.21 12.60 16.34
CA PHE A 103 -1.13 12.94 15.87
C PHE A 103 -1.14 14.32 15.21
N GLU A 104 -0.43 15.25 15.82
CA GLU A 104 -0.49 16.69 15.58
C GLU A 104 0.54 17.21 14.56
N ASP A 105 1.52 16.40 14.15
CA ASP A 105 2.69 16.83 13.38
C ASP A 105 2.79 16.21 11.97
N ASN A 106 1.74 15.54 11.50
CA ASN A 106 1.84 14.70 10.31
C ASN A 106 2.22 15.48 9.04
N ALA A 107 1.73 16.71 8.91
CA ALA A 107 1.99 17.54 7.74
C ALA A 107 3.46 17.99 7.70
N GLU A 108 3.99 18.41 8.85
CA GLU A 108 5.36 18.82 9.08
C GLU A 108 6.32 17.64 8.90
N PHE A 109 5.93 16.46 9.39
CA PHE A 109 6.67 15.21 9.21
C PHE A 109 6.80 14.85 7.73
N GLY A 110 5.69 14.87 6.98
CA GLY A 110 5.69 14.66 5.53
C GLY A 110 6.47 15.73 4.77
N PHE A 111 6.41 16.99 5.21
CA PHE A 111 7.22 18.07 4.64
C PHE A 111 8.72 17.84 4.86
N GLY A 112 9.11 17.35 6.04
CA GLY A 112 10.48 16.93 6.34
C GLY A 112 10.97 15.82 5.41
N MET A 113 10.15 14.79 5.19
CA MET A 113 10.46 13.74 4.21
C MET A 113 10.70 14.34 2.81
N ARG A 114 9.81 15.21 2.33
CA ARG A 114 9.96 15.88 1.03
C ARG A 114 11.28 16.64 0.92
N ARG A 115 11.65 17.41 1.96
CA ARG A 115 12.92 18.15 2.00
C ARG A 115 14.12 17.21 1.91
N ALA A 116 14.10 16.11 2.65
CA ALA A 116 15.15 15.10 2.61
C ALA A 116 15.28 14.47 1.21
N PHE A 117 14.16 14.10 0.56
CA PHE A 117 14.19 13.58 -0.80
C PHE A 117 14.70 14.60 -1.82
N GLN A 118 14.30 15.87 -1.70
CA GLN A 118 14.82 16.94 -2.57
C GLN A 118 16.34 17.07 -2.43
N GLN A 119 16.85 17.21 -1.20
CA GLN A 119 18.28 17.34 -0.94
C GLN A 119 19.08 16.14 -1.48
N ARG A 120 18.57 14.92 -1.29
CA ARG A 120 19.22 13.70 -1.80
C ARG A 120 19.23 13.66 -3.32
N ARG A 121 18.15 14.07 -3.98
CA ARG A 121 18.06 14.11 -5.45
C ARG A 121 18.96 15.19 -6.05
N ASP A 122 19.07 16.35 -5.41
CA ASP A 122 19.94 17.44 -5.85
C ASP A 122 21.43 17.06 -5.78
N TYR A 123 21.79 16.12 -4.89
CA TYR A 123 23.16 15.60 -4.74
C TYR A 123 23.51 14.47 -5.73
N LEU A 124 22.52 13.84 -6.37
CA LEU A 124 22.79 12.76 -7.33
C LEU A 124 23.30 13.35 -8.65
N PRO A 125 24.48 12.92 -9.15
CA PRO A 125 24.93 13.29 -10.49
C PRO A 125 24.02 12.63 -11.52
N LEU A 126 23.46 13.43 -12.44
CA LEU A 126 22.71 12.96 -13.61
C LEU A 126 23.64 12.33 -14.65
#